data_AF-A0A9E3W964-F1
#
_entry.id   AF-A0A9E3W964-F1
#
_cell.length_a   1.000
_cell.length_b   1.000
_cell.length_c   1.000
_cell.angle_alpha   90.00
_cell.angle_beta   90.00
_cell.angle_gamma   90.00
#
_symmetry.space_group_name_H-M   'P 1'
#
loop_
_entity.id
_entity.type
_entity.pdbx_description
1 polymer ?
#
loop_
_entity_poly.entity_id
_entity_poly.type
_entity_poly.pdbx_seq_one_letter_code
_entity_poly.pdbx_strand_id
1 'polypeptide(L)'
;MTEETTERGLKRLARSTVDQVVARSDNLLWRVAEHVPGLHRLVARRERSLARQQCAVMLNIVRALQHQDPTLAGEALYQKAVVKRLGCGEAKAREIVRLADQSFAQWPEERDVNLRDVVNYVIVHQIMSAHGKALGTLIDMEEIVAAAIPSGL
;
A
#
# COMPACT_ATOMS: atom_id res chain seq x y z
N MET A 1 30.49 -4.22 -24.07
CA MET A 1 29.11 -3.76 -23.79
C MET A 1 28.51 -4.54 -22.61
N THR A 2 29.26 -4.67 -21.51
CA THR A 2 28.95 -5.57 -20.38
C THR A 2 29.13 -4.91 -19.02
N GLU A 3 29.96 -3.87 -18.90
CA GLU A 3 30.24 -3.19 -17.63
C GLU A 3 29.10 -2.31 -17.11
N GLU A 4 28.33 -1.68 -18.02
CA GLU A 4 27.26 -0.75 -17.63
C GLU A 4 26.04 -1.47 -17.00
N THR A 5 25.88 -2.76 -17.30
CA THR A 5 24.80 -3.60 -16.74
C THR A 5 25.12 -4.03 -15.31
N THR A 6 26.38 -4.30 -15.02
CA THR A 6 26.87 -4.72 -13.70
C THR A 6 26.78 -3.58 -12.69
N GLU A 7 27.15 -2.36 -13.10
CA GLU A 7 27.10 -1.19 -12.23
C GLU A 7 25.66 -0.79 -11.87
N ARG A 8 24.72 -0.90 -12.82
CA ARG A 8 23.29 -0.68 -12.55
C ARG A 8 22.68 -1.77 -11.67
N GLY A 9 23.17 -3.00 -11.75
CA GLY A 9 22.78 -4.10 -10.86
C GLY A 9 23.23 -3.87 -9.42
N LEU A 10 24.50 -3.48 -9.24
CA LEU A 10 25.09 -3.15 -7.94
C LEU A 10 24.41 -1.95 -7.27
N LYS A 11 24.11 -0.88 -8.02
CA LYS A 11 23.37 0.29 -7.50
C LYS A 11 21.95 -0.07 -7.06
N ARG A 12 21.27 -0.99 -7.75
CA ARG A 12 19.94 -1.49 -7.34
C ARG A 12 20.01 -2.36 -6.09
N LEU A 13 21.02 -3.22 -6.00
CA LEU A 13 21.23 -4.06 -4.82
C LEU A 13 21.53 -3.20 -3.59
N ALA A 14 22.44 -2.22 -3.72
CA ALA A 14 22.80 -1.31 -2.65
C ALA A 14 21.59 -0.46 -2.19
N ARG A 15 20.77 0.03 -3.13
CA ARG A 15 19.53 0.75 -2.79
C ARG A 15 18.52 -0.14 -2.08
N SER A 16 18.34 -1.39 -2.53
CA SER A 16 17.49 -2.38 -1.85
C SER A 16 17.96 -2.70 -0.44
N THR A 17 19.27 -2.84 -0.20
CA THR A 17 19.81 -3.12 1.13
C THR A 17 19.65 -1.93 2.06
N VAL A 18 19.85 -0.71 1.55
CA VAL A 18 19.61 0.52 2.32
C VAL A 18 18.11 0.67 2.62
N ASP A 19 17.22 0.43 1.66
CA ASP A 19 15.77 0.45 1.86
C ASP A 19 15.32 -0.62 2.89
N GLN A 20 15.94 -1.82 2.86
CA GLN A 20 15.70 -2.87 3.85
C GLN A 20 16.21 -2.51 5.26
N VAL A 21 17.37 -1.83 5.38
CA VAL A 21 17.94 -1.39 6.66
C VAL A 21 17.15 -0.21 7.24
N VAL A 22 16.70 0.71 6.39
CA VAL A 22 15.81 1.81 6.78
C VAL A 22 14.46 1.27 7.23
N ALA A 23 13.87 0.32 6.49
CA ALA A 23 12.65 -0.36 6.90
C ALA A 23 12.81 -1.14 8.22
N ARG A 24 13.96 -1.78 8.44
CA ARG A 24 14.28 -2.52 9.67
C ARG A 24 14.46 -1.61 10.89
N SER A 25 15.04 -0.41 10.69
CA SER A 25 15.24 0.59 11.74
C SER A 25 13.93 1.28 12.12
N ASP A 26 13.07 1.57 11.14
CA ASP A 26 11.72 2.06 11.39
C ASP A 26 10.92 1.07 12.24
N ASN A 27 10.96 -0.24 11.91
CA ASN A 27 10.28 -1.30 12.66
C ASN A 27 10.68 -1.41 14.14
N LEU A 28 11.89 -0.99 14.53
CA LEU A 28 12.35 -1.00 15.92
C LEU A 28 11.77 0.15 16.74
N LEU A 29 11.71 1.35 16.16
CA LEU A 29 11.10 2.52 16.81
C LEU A 29 9.59 2.32 17.01
N TRP A 30 8.94 1.60 16.08
CA TRP A 30 7.52 1.26 16.15
C TRP A 30 7.17 0.35 17.34
N ARG A 31 7.93 -0.74 17.52
CA ARG A 31 7.72 -1.68 18.65
C ARG A 31 7.86 -1.05 20.03
N VAL A 32 8.75 -0.06 20.16
CA VAL A 32 8.95 0.67 21.41
C VAL A 32 7.81 1.69 21.64
N ALA A 33 7.32 2.31 20.56
CA ALA A 33 6.21 3.26 20.62
C ALA A 33 4.88 2.62 21.06
N GLU A 34 4.69 1.33 20.80
CA GLU A 34 3.50 0.53 21.18
C GLU A 34 3.22 0.49 22.70
N HIS A 35 4.25 0.67 23.55
CA HIS A 35 4.13 0.47 25.00
C HIS A 35 4.11 1.77 25.82
N VAL A 36 4.11 2.94 25.15
CA VAL A 36 4.15 4.24 25.83
C VAL A 36 2.85 5.01 25.54
N PRO A 37 1.97 5.22 26.54
CA PRO A 37 0.66 5.88 26.37
C PRO A 37 0.72 7.29 25.74
N GLY A 38 1.86 7.97 25.76
CA GLY A 38 2.09 9.26 25.10
C GLY A 38 2.37 9.19 23.59
N LEU A 39 2.78 8.02 23.08
CA LEU A 39 3.18 7.83 21.69
C LEU A 39 2.01 7.42 20.78
N HIS A 40 0.86 7.00 21.29
CA HIS A 40 -0.33 6.65 20.49
C HIS A 40 -0.78 7.77 19.54
N ARG A 41 -0.71 9.04 19.99
CA ARG A 41 -1.03 10.20 19.14
C ARG A 41 -0.02 10.39 17.99
N LEU A 42 1.24 10.05 18.22
CA LEU A 42 2.29 10.10 17.20
C LEU A 42 2.14 8.93 16.22
N VAL A 43 1.81 7.73 16.73
CA VAL A 43 1.47 6.57 15.90
C VAL A 43 0.30 6.89 14.99
N ALA A 44 -0.83 7.36 15.53
CA ALA A 44 -2.02 7.73 14.75
C ALA A 44 -1.74 8.84 13.72
N ARG A 45 -0.92 9.85 14.06
CA ARG A 45 -0.50 10.89 13.11
C ARG A 45 0.33 10.31 11.96
N ARG A 46 1.23 9.40 12.26
CA ARG A 46 2.12 8.79 11.27
C ARG A 46 1.37 7.76 10.41
N GLU A 47 0.47 6.97 10.98
CA GLU A 47 -0.45 6.10 10.22
C GLU A 47 -1.30 6.93 9.25
N ARG A 48 -1.87 8.06 9.70
CA ARG A 48 -2.65 8.96 8.84
C ARG A 48 -1.81 9.58 7.72
N SER A 49 -0.57 9.97 8.02
CA SER A 49 0.36 10.48 7.01
C SER A 49 0.69 9.41 5.96
N LEU A 50 1.00 8.20 6.42
CA LEU A 50 1.24 7.04 5.55
C LEU A 50 0.03 6.76 4.67
N ALA A 51 -1.17 6.66 5.25
CA ALA A 51 -2.40 6.39 4.52
C ALA A 51 -2.66 7.42 3.41
N ARG A 52 -2.53 8.72 3.72
CA ARG A 52 -2.66 9.80 2.72
C ARG A 52 -1.64 9.70 1.60
N GLN A 53 -0.38 9.42 1.96
CA GLN A 53 0.68 9.21 0.97
C GLN A 53 0.36 8.02 0.06
N GLN A 54 -0.09 6.91 0.63
CA GLN A 54 -0.46 5.71 -0.13
C GLN A 54 -1.64 5.96 -1.06
N CYS A 55 -2.68 6.65 -0.60
CA CYS A 55 -3.82 7.04 -1.44
C CYS A 55 -3.37 7.89 -2.64
N ALA A 56 -2.56 8.92 -2.39
CA ALA A 56 -2.07 9.81 -3.44
C ALA A 56 -1.23 9.06 -4.49
N VAL A 57 -0.33 8.17 -4.03
CA VAL A 57 0.50 7.37 -4.93
C VAL A 57 -0.37 6.43 -5.77
N MET A 58 -1.30 5.70 -5.16
CA MET A 58 -2.17 4.76 -5.87
C MET A 58 -3.08 5.48 -6.88
N LEU A 59 -3.66 6.62 -6.50
CA LEU A 59 -4.49 7.42 -7.40
C LEU A 59 -3.69 7.93 -8.62
N ASN A 60 -2.47 8.40 -8.40
CA ASN A 60 -1.60 8.85 -9.49
C ASN A 60 -1.21 7.70 -10.42
N ILE A 61 -0.95 6.52 -9.88
CA ILE A 61 -0.67 5.30 -10.67
C ILE A 61 -1.87 4.95 -11.54
N VAL A 62 -3.07 4.90 -10.96
CA VAL A 62 -4.31 4.55 -11.67
C VAL A 62 -4.61 5.55 -12.78
N ARG A 63 -4.55 6.86 -12.48
CA ARG A 63 -4.74 7.90 -13.49
C ARG A 63 -3.73 7.79 -14.62
N ALA A 64 -2.46 7.53 -14.31
CA ALA A 64 -1.44 7.34 -15.33
C ALA A 64 -1.71 6.10 -16.20
N LEU A 65 -2.20 5.01 -15.62
CA LEU A 65 -2.57 3.80 -16.36
C LEU A 65 -3.78 4.02 -17.27
N GLN A 66 -4.82 4.70 -16.78
CA GLN A 66 -6.00 5.05 -17.58
C GLN A 66 -5.66 6.03 -18.70
N HIS A 67 -4.74 6.97 -18.47
CA HIS A 67 -4.23 7.85 -19.53
C HIS A 67 -3.46 7.10 -20.62
N GLN A 68 -2.74 6.02 -20.26
CA GLN A 68 -1.98 5.19 -21.20
C GLN A 68 -2.89 4.23 -21.97
N ASP A 69 -3.90 3.70 -21.30
CA ASP A 69 -4.85 2.75 -21.85
C ASP A 69 -6.26 3.05 -21.30
N PRO A 70 -7.07 3.84 -22.03
CA PRO A 70 -8.43 4.19 -21.60
C PRO A 70 -9.38 2.99 -21.52
N THR A 71 -9.02 1.85 -22.13
CA THR A 71 -9.85 0.63 -22.07
C THR A 71 -9.60 -0.18 -20.80
N LEU A 72 -8.54 0.13 -20.07
CA LEU A 72 -8.17 -0.53 -18.82
C LEU A 72 -9.03 -0.02 -17.66
N ALA A 73 -9.93 -0.87 -17.17
CA ALA A 73 -10.85 -0.56 -16.07
C ALA A 73 -11.00 -1.74 -15.08
N GLY A 74 -11.66 -1.48 -13.96
CA GLY A 74 -12.02 -2.48 -12.94
C GLY A 74 -10.81 -3.24 -12.38
N GLU A 75 -10.98 -4.54 -12.14
CA GLU A 75 -9.94 -5.37 -11.53
C GLU A 75 -8.61 -5.35 -12.27
N ALA A 76 -8.61 -5.39 -13.61
CA ALA A 76 -7.39 -5.40 -14.40
C ALA A 76 -6.57 -4.12 -14.22
N LEU A 77 -7.25 -2.98 -14.06
CA LEU A 77 -6.62 -1.69 -13.73
C LEU A 77 -5.99 -1.75 -12.34
N TYR A 78 -6.71 -2.26 -11.34
CA TYR A 78 -6.22 -2.34 -9.97
C TYR A 78 -5.05 -3.31 -9.83
N GLN A 79 -5.08 -4.44 -10.52
CA GLN A 79 -3.97 -5.40 -10.55
C GLN A 79 -2.70 -4.75 -11.13
N LYS A 80 -2.80 -4.06 -12.27
CA LYS A 80 -1.67 -3.31 -12.84
C LYS A 80 -1.18 -2.20 -11.90
N ALA A 81 -2.10 -1.52 -11.21
CA ALA A 81 -1.74 -0.50 -10.23
C ALA A 81 -0.95 -1.11 -9.05
N VAL A 82 -1.38 -2.26 -8.53
CA VAL A 82 -0.69 -3.00 -7.47
C VAL A 82 0.70 -3.47 -7.91
N VAL A 83 0.83 -4.04 -9.11
CA VAL A 83 2.14 -4.40 -9.70
C VAL A 83 3.07 -3.19 -9.69
N LYS A 84 2.60 -2.05 -10.22
CA LYS A 84 3.41 -0.83 -10.33
C LYS A 84 3.74 -0.23 -8.97
N ARG A 85 2.83 -0.31 -7.99
CA ARG A 85 3.02 0.23 -6.64
C ARG A 85 3.99 -0.61 -5.81
N LEU A 86 3.85 -1.93 -5.82
CA LEU A 86 4.58 -2.83 -4.94
C LEU A 86 5.79 -3.48 -5.61
N GLY A 87 5.93 -3.37 -6.93
CA GLY A 87 6.97 -4.06 -7.69
C GLY A 87 6.81 -5.59 -7.66
N CYS A 88 5.61 -6.09 -7.38
CA CYS A 88 5.33 -7.51 -7.29
C CYS A 88 4.94 -8.10 -8.66
N GLY A 89 5.02 -9.43 -8.80
CA GLY A 89 4.52 -10.12 -9.98
C GLY A 89 2.98 -10.10 -10.08
N GLU A 90 2.45 -10.33 -11.28
CA GLU A 90 1.01 -10.29 -11.56
C GLU A 90 0.20 -11.27 -10.72
N ALA A 91 0.73 -12.48 -10.46
CA ALA A 91 0.04 -13.46 -9.61
C ALA A 91 -0.19 -12.93 -8.20
N LYS A 92 0.80 -12.22 -7.62
CA LYS A 92 0.66 -11.61 -6.29
C LYS A 92 -0.29 -10.42 -6.33
N ALA A 93 -0.30 -9.65 -7.41
CA ALA A 93 -1.24 -8.54 -7.58
C ALA A 93 -2.70 -9.02 -7.68
N ARG A 94 -2.95 -10.10 -8.45
CA ARG A 94 -4.27 -10.77 -8.50
C ARG A 94 -4.71 -11.20 -7.12
N GLU A 95 -3.82 -11.83 -6.38
CA GLU A 95 -4.12 -12.29 -5.03
C GLU A 95 -4.45 -11.14 -4.07
N ILE A 96 -3.72 -10.01 -4.16
CA ILE A 96 -4.01 -8.82 -3.35
C ILE A 96 -5.40 -8.24 -3.68
N VAL A 97 -5.76 -8.13 -4.96
CA VAL A 97 -7.07 -7.61 -5.37
C VAL A 97 -8.19 -8.55 -4.92
N ARG A 98 -7.99 -9.87 -5.06
CA ARG A 98 -8.93 -10.89 -4.56
C ARG A 98 -9.12 -10.82 -3.04
N LEU A 99 -8.04 -10.60 -2.28
CA LEU A 99 -8.14 -10.46 -0.83
C LEU A 99 -8.81 -9.14 -0.42
N ALA A 100 -8.61 -8.06 -1.17
CA ALA A 100 -9.33 -6.81 -0.97
C ALA A 100 -10.83 -6.97 -1.21
N ASP A 101 -11.20 -7.63 -2.31
CA ASP A 101 -12.58 -7.99 -2.64
C ASP A 101 -13.25 -8.74 -1.47
N GLN A 102 -12.63 -9.85 -1.04
CA GLN A 102 -13.15 -10.67 0.05
C GLN A 102 -13.23 -9.95 1.40
N SER A 103 -12.37 -8.95 1.62
CA SER A 103 -12.31 -8.23 2.90
C SER A 103 -13.30 -7.06 2.97
N PHE A 104 -13.58 -6.40 1.84
CA PHE A 104 -14.24 -5.09 1.83
C PHE A 104 -15.41 -4.94 0.85
N ALA A 105 -15.53 -5.83 -0.15
CA ALA A 105 -16.55 -5.72 -1.20
C ALA A 105 -17.63 -6.81 -1.11
N GLN A 106 -17.34 -7.91 -0.42
CA GLN A 106 -18.30 -9.03 -0.25
C GLN A 106 -19.24 -8.86 0.95
N TRP A 107 -18.99 -7.89 1.84
CA TRP A 107 -19.80 -7.63 3.04
C TRP A 107 -19.77 -6.14 3.40
N PRO A 108 -20.84 -5.57 3.99
CA PRO A 108 -22.15 -6.18 4.26
C PRO A 108 -23.06 -6.25 3.03
N GLU A 109 -22.77 -5.48 1.98
CA GLU A 109 -23.46 -5.53 0.70
C GLU A 109 -22.46 -6.00 -0.37
N GLU A 110 -22.82 -7.06 -1.10
CA GLU A 110 -22.00 -7.58 -2.20
C GLU A 110 -21.97 -6.58 -3.36
N ARG A 111 -20.76 -6.22 -3.77
CA ARG A 111 -20.49 -5.35 -4.92
C ARG A 111 -19.14 -5.70 -5.53
N ASP A 112 -18.89 -5.18 -6.73
CA ASP A 112 -17.56 -5.28 -7.33
C ASP A 112 -16.53 -4.54 -6.48
N VAL A 113 -15.33 -5.13 -6.41
CA VAL A 113 -14.17 -4.48 -5.81
C VAL A 113 -13.84 -3.19 -6.54
N ASN A 114 -13.57 -2.13 -5.80
CA ASN A 114 -13.17 -0.84 -6.35
C ASN A 114 -11.78 -0.43 -5.84
N LEU A 115 -11.26 0.70 -6.34
CA LEU A 115 -9.93 1.16 -5.97
C LEU A 115 -9.77 1.42 -4.46
N ARG A 116 -10.81 1.89 -3.76
CA ARG A 116 -10.75 2.17 -2.32
C ARG A 116 -10.49 0.89 -1.53
N ASP A 117 -11.13 -0.21 -1.88
CA ASP A 117 -10.95 -1.51 -1.23
C ASP A 117 -9.52 -2.00 -1.36
N VAL A 118 -8.97 -1.91 -2.57
CA VAL A 118 -7.59 -2.34 -2.87
C VAL A 118 -6.59 -1.48 -2.09
N VAL A 119 -6.81 -0.16 -2.02
CA VAL A 119 -5.94 0.75 -1.27
C VAL A 119 -6.05 0.51 0.24
N ASN A 120 -7.27 0.31 0.77
CA ASN A 120 -7.49 -0.07 2.16
C ASN A 120 -6.71 -1.34 2.51
N TYR A 121 -6.84 -2.39 1.69
CA TYR A 121 -6.14 -3.65 1.90
C TYR A 121 -4.61 -3.46 1.92
N VAL A 122 -4.04 -2.73 0.96
CA VAL A 122 -2.59 -2.48 0.88
C VAL A 122 -2.09 -1.71 2.10
N ILE A 123 -2.80 -0.65 2.52
CA ILE A 123 -2.40 0.16 3.68
C ILE A 123 -2.47 -0.66 4.97
N VAL A 124 -3.58 -1.36 5.21
CA VAL A 124 -3.77 -2.19 6.41
C VAL A 124 -2.71 -3.28 6.46
N HIS A 125 -2.45 -3.99 5.37
CA HIS A 125 -1.43 -5.04 5.34
C HIS A 125 -0.02 -4.47 5.58
N GLN A 126 0.29 -3.28 5.07
CA GLN A 126 1.59 -2.63 5.30
C GLN A 126 1.77 -2.23 6.78
N ILE A 127 0.73 -1.69 7.41
CA ILE A 127 0.76 -1.29 8.83
C ILE A 127 0.83 -2.51 9.73
N MET A 128 0.03 -3.54 9.46
CA MET A 128 0.08 -4.81 10.22
C MET A 128 1.43 -5.51 10.09
N SER A 129 2.13 -5.35 8.97
CA SER A 129 3.49 -5.88 8.82
C SER A 129 4.54 -5.05 9.58
N ALA A 130 4.24 -3.79 9.90
CA ALA A 130 5.12 -2.89 10.65
C ALA A 130 4.89 -2.96 12.17
N HIS A 131 3.66 -3.29 12.61
CA HIS A 131 3.32 -3.47 14.02
C HIS A 131 3.72 -4.86 14.54
N GLY A 132 4.17 -4.94 15.80
CA GLY A 132 4.07 -6.17 16.56
C GLY A 132 2.59 -6.52 16.79
N LYS A 133 2.26 -7.79 17.05
CA LYS A 133 0.88 -8.34 17.20
C LYS A 133 -0.06 -7.61 18.19
N ALA A 134 0.38 -6.54 18.85
CA ALA A 134 -0.24 -5.91 20.00
C ALA A 134 -1.26 -4.78 19.67
N LEU A 135 -1.25 -4.20 18.46
CA LEU A 135 -2.14 -3.08 18.12
C LEU A 135 -2.78 -3.29 16.73
N GLY A 136 -4.12 -3.28 16.72
CA GLY A 136 -4.89 -2.99 15.51
C GLY A 136 -4.60 -1.57 15.00
N THR A 137 -5.30 -1.12 13.97
CA THR A 137 -5.15 0.25 13.45
C THR A 137 -5.70 1.26 14.45
N LEU A 138 -4.96 2.35 14.74
CA LEU A 138 -5.40 3.39 15.71
C LEU A 138 -6.25 4.49 15.06
N ILE A 139 -6.53 4.38 13.76
CA ILE A 139 -7.27 5.35 12.97
C ILE A 139 -8.34 4.65 12.13
N ASP A 140 -9.41 5.39 11.85
CA ASP A 140 -10.38 5.03 10.84
C ASP A 140 -9.73 5.19 9.45
N MET A 141 -9.33 4.05 8.87
CA MET A 141 -8.70 4.02 7.55
C MET A 141 -9.69 4.27 6.43
N GLU A 142 -10.91 3.78 6.60
CA GLU A 142 -11.95 3.91 5.60
C GLU A 142 -12.29 5.39 5.38
N GLU A 143 -12.40 6.17 6.46
CA GLU A 143 -12.61 7.62 6.39
C GLU A 143 -11.52 8.32 5.57
N ILE A 144 -10.24 7.97 5.79
CA ILE A 144 -9.11 8.60 5.10
C ILE A 144 -9.09 8.22 3.63
N VAL A 145 -9.31 6.95 3.31
CA VAL A 145 -9.31 6.46 1.93
C VAL A 145 -10.51 7.03 1.16
N ALA A 146 -11.70 7.07 1.76
CA ALA A 146 -12.89 7.66 1.15
C ALA A 146 -12.71 9.15 0.84
N ALA A 147 -12.03 9.89 1.72
CA ALA A 147 -11.72 11.31 1.48
C ALA A 147 -10.67 11.53 0.38
N ALA A 148 -9.74 10.58 0.19
CA ALA A 148 -8.62 10.74 -0.74
C ALA A 148 -8.90 10.16 -2.14
N ILE A 149 -9.74 9.14 -2.24
CA ILE A 149 -10.02 8.43 -3.49
C ILE A 149 -11.49 8.64 -3.87
N PRO A 150 -11.80 9.23 -5.04
CA PRO A 150 -13.17 9.38 -5.51
C PRO A 150 -13.92 8.05 -5.60
N SER A 151 -15.23 8.07 -5.31
CA SER A 151 -16.13 6.94 -5.57
C SER A 151 -16.38 6.84 -7.08
N GLY A 152 -16.19 5.66 -7.67
CA GLY A 152 -16.43 5.41 -9.11
C GLY A 152 -15.16 5.25 -9.95
N LEU A 153 -13.99 5.09 -9.32
CA LEU A 153 -12.74 4.67 -9.95
C LEU A 153 -12.50 3.18 -9.78
#